data_AF-A0A929ULK7-F1
#
_entry.id   AF-A0A929ULK7-F1
#
_cell.length_a   1.000
_cell.length_b   1.000
_cell.length_c   1.000
_cell.angle_alpha   90.00
_cell.angle_beta   90.00
_cell.angle_gamma   90.00
#
_symmetry.space_group_name_H-M   'P 1'
#
loop_
_entity.id
_entity.type
_entity.pdbx_description
1 polymer ?
#
loop_
_entity_poly.entity_id
_entity_poly.type
_entity_poly.pdbx_seq_one_letter_code
_entity_poly.pdbx_strand_id
1 'polypeptide(L)'
;LEKAGAPGTTAALALLNDQVKKGGIMASSYVGGLSGAFIPVSEDRGMIEAVGAGALTLEKLEAMTCVCSVGLDMIAIPGDTSEETISGIIADEMAIGMVNQKTSAVRLIPVIGKGVGDRAEFGGLLGYAPIMPVNSFSCNAFVNRGGRIPAPVHSFKN
;
A
#
# COMPACT_ATOMS: atom_id res chain seq x y z
N LEU A 1 13.24 14.84 5.10
CA LEU A 1 11.77 14.98 4.92
C LEU A 1 11.19 15.30 6.29
N GLU A 2 10.22 16.22 6.36
CA GLU A 2 9.60 16.61 7.63
C GLU A 2 8.69 15.51 8.19
N LYS A 3 7.91 14.84 7.32
CA LYS A 3 7.06 13.69 7.65
C LYS A 3 7.04 12.68 6.50
N ALA A 4 6.72 11.43 6.81
CA ALA A 4 6.40 10.42 5.80
C ALA A 4 5.15 10.86 5.00
N GLY A 5 5.17 10.66 3.68
CA GLY A 5 4.10 11.07 2.76
C GLY A 5 4.38 12.40 2.05
N ALA A 6 5.29 13.23 2.58
CA ALA A 6 5.75 14.45 1.90
C ALA A 6 6.38 14.17 0.51
N PRO A 7 6.42 15.16 -0.41
CA PRO A 7 7.13 15.04 -1.68
C PRO A 7 8.57 14.55 -1.47
N GLY A 8 8.99 13.55 -2.24
CA GLY A 8 10.28 12.88 -2.07
C GLY A 8 10.25 11.62 -1.18
N THR A 9 9.16 11.33 -0.44
CA THR A 9 9.05 10.10 0.36
C THR A 9 9.24 8.83 -0.47
N THR A 10 8.62 8.76 -1.66
CA THR A 10 8.77 7.60 -2.57
C THR A 10 10.22 7.42 -3.01
N ALA A 11 10.94 8.50 -3.31
CA ALA A 11 12.35 8.43 -3.70
C ALA A 11 13.25 8.00 -2.53
N ALA A 12 13.01 8.55 -1.33
CA ALA A 12 13.72 8.16 -0.13
C ALA A 12 13.51 6.67 0.21
N LEU A 13 12.27 6.19 0.07
CA LEU A 13 11.92 4.79 0.25
C LEU A 13 12.60 3.88 -0.78
N ALA A 14 12.62 4.30 -2.06
CA ALA A 14 13.31 3.56 -3.12
C ALA A 14 14.81 3.41 -2.82
N LEU A 15 15.45 4.49 -2.38
CA LEU A 15 16.86 4.49 -1.99
C LEU A 15 17.09 3.53 -0.81
N LEU A 16 16.26 3.59 0.23
CA LEU A 16 16.37 2.68 1.37
C LEU A 16 16.19 1.21 0.94
N ASN A 17 15.19 0.92 0.11
CA ASN A 17 14.90 -0.43 -0.33
C ASN A 17 16.04 -1.01 -1.20
N ASP A 18 16.61 -0.21 -2.09
CA ASP A 18 17.77 -0.60 -2.91
C ASP A 18 18.99 -0.96 -2.05
N GLN A 19 19.28 -0.15 -1.03
CA GLN A 19 20.39 -0.44 -0.11
C GLN A 19 20.15 -1.73 0.70
N VAL A 20 18.93 -1.95 1.20
CA VAL A 20 18.57 -3.19 1.92
C VAL A 20 18.72 -4.41 1.02
N LYS A 21 18.23 -4.34 -0.22
CA LYS A 21 18.36 -5.43 -1.20
C LYS A 21 19.82 -5.73 -1.54
N LYS A 22 20.64 -4.71 -1.79
CA LYS A 22 22.08 -4.87 -2.05
C LYS A 22 22.81 -5.48 -0.85
N GLY A 23 22.47 -5.04 0.36
CA GLY A 23 22.99 -5.64 1.60
C GLY A 23 22.61 -7.12 1.73
N GLY A 24 21.36 -7.46 1.41
CA GLY A 24 20.89 -8.85 1.38
C GLY A 24 21.68 -9.72 0.39
N ILE A 25 21.86 -9.23 -0.85
CA ILE A 25 22.61 -9.93 -1.92
C ILE A 25 24.08 -10.12 -1.52
N MET A 26 24.69 -9.14 -0.86
CA MET A 26 26.06 -9.26 -0.35
C MET A 26 26.19 -10.34 0.74
N ALA A 27 25.15 -10.54 1.56
CA ALA A 27 25.20 -11.44 2.72
C ALA A 27 24.85 -12.90 2.39
N SER A 28 24.11 -13.17 1.31
CA SER A 28 23.63 -14.52 0.98
C SER A 28 23.46 -14.72 -0.52
N SER A 29 23.82 -15.92 -1.00
CA SER A 29 23.56 -16.35 -2.38
C SER A 29 22.08 -16.69 -2.64
N TYR A 30 21.27 -16.82 -1.58
CA TYR A 30 19.83 -17.09 -1.65
C TYR A 30 19.08 -16.02 -0.83
N VAL A 31 18.87 -14.86 -1.44
CA VAL A 31 18.07 -13.80 -0.83
C VAL A 31 16.60 -14.04 -1.20
N GLY A 32 15.74 -14.17 -0.19
CA GLY A 32 14.29 -14.28 -0.41
C GLY A 32 13.69 -12.97 -0.93
N GLY A 33 12.65 -13.06 -1.75
CA GLY A 33 12.05 -11.92 -2.47
C GLY A 33 11.35 -10.84 -1.62
N LEU A 34 11.22 -11.04 -0.31
CA LEU A 34 10.59 -10.08 0.62
C LEU A 34 11.58 -9.16 1.33
N SER A 35 12.88 -9.21 1.00
CA SER A 35 13.87 -8.27 1.53
C SER A 35 13.57 -6.85 1.07
N GLY A 36 12.88 -6.08 1.90
CA GLY A 36 12.57 -4.68 1.62
C GLY A 36 11.79 -3.98 2.72
N ALA A 37 11.58 -2.68 2.50
CA ALA A 37 10.87 -1.83 3.44
C ALA A 37 9.38 -2.19 3.51
N PHE A 38 8.92 -2.49 4.73
CA PHE A 38 7.54 -2.75 5.06
C PHE A 38 6.86 -1.44 5.51
N ILE A 39 5.60 -1.24 5.12
CA ILE A 39 4.87 0.02 5.37
C ILE A 39 3.57 -0.30 6.14
N PRO A 40 3.65 -0.82 7.38
CA PRO A 40 2.47 -1.18 8.15
C PRO A 40 1.89 0.05 8.85
N VAL A 41 0.78 0.58 8.32
CA VAL A 41 0.17 1.81 8.86
C VAL A 41 -0.25 1.64 10.33
N SER A 42 -0.68 0.46 10.76
CA SER A 42 -1.12 0.21 12.15
C SER A 42 0.01 -0.10 13.13
N GLU A 43 1.20 -0.47 12.65
CA GLU A 43 2.29 -0.99 13.49
C GLU A 43 3.41 0.05 13.66
N ASP A 44 3.53 1.01 12.74
CA ASP A 44 4.53 2.08 12.81
C ASP A 44 3.94 3.39 13.33
N ARG A 45 4.43 3.85 14.48
CA ARG A 45 3.98 5.11 15.11
C ARG A 45 4.17 6.33 14.20
N GLY A 46 5.28 6.40 13.46
CA GLY A 46 5.56 7.51 12.55
C GLY A 46 4.57 7.55 11.38
N MET A 47 4.15 6.40 10.88
CA MET A 47 3.10 6.28 9.86
C MET A 47 1.73 6.69 10.40
N ILE A 48 1.36 6.23 11.60
CA ILE A 48 0.13 6.66 12.28
C ILE A 48 0.09 8.19 12.44
N GLU A 49 1.19 8.79 12.91
CA GLU A 49 1.30 10.25 13.07
C GLU A 49 1.29 11.01 11.73
N ALA A 50 1.79 10.40 10.65
CA ALA A 50 1.75 10.97 9.32
C ALA A 50 0.35 10.93 8.70
N VAL A 51 -0.39 9.82 8.89
CA VAL A 51 -1.80 9.70 8.50
C VAL A 51 -2.66 10.68 9.30
N GLY A 52 -2.46 10.75 10.63
CA GLY A 52 -3.19 11.68 11.49
C GLY A 52 -2.95 13.16 11.17
N ALA A 53 -1.77 13.49 10.62
CA ALA A 53 -1.45 14.83 10.12
C ALA A 53 -1.93 15.08 8.68
N GLY A 54 -2.53 14.09 8.01
CA GLY A 54 -2.94 14.18 6.61
C GLY A 54 -1.79 14.17 5.60
N ALA A 55 -0.56 13.93 6.04
CA ALA A 55 0.61 13.89 5.17
C ALA A 55 0.70 12.58 4.37
N LEU A 56 0.16 11.49 4.91
CA LEU A 56 0.16 10.16 4.30
C LEU A 56 -1.27 9.75 3.95
N THR A 57 -1.60 9.77 2.66
CA THR A 57 -2.90 9.35 2.11
C THR A 57 -2.83 7.93 1.54
N LEU A 58 -4.00 7.34 1.24
CA LEU A 58 -4.07 6.01 0.63
C LEU A 58 -3.37 5.97 -0.73
N GLU A 59 -3.59 6.99 -1.57
CA GLU A 59 -2.96 7.13 -2.89
C GLU A 59 -1.44 7.33 -2.76
N LYS A 60 -0.98 7.96 -1.67
CA LYS A 60 0.44 8.09 -1.40
C LYS A 60 1.07 6.76 -0.98
N LEU A 61 0.35 5.95 -0.20
CA LEU A 61 0.77 4.59 0.14
C LEU A 61 0.84 3.72 -1.12
N GLU A 62 -0.18 3.77 -1.97
CA GLU A 62 -0.20 3.14 -3.30
C GLU A 62 0.99 3.60 -4.16
N ALA A 63 1.26 4.91 -4.22
CA ALA A 63 2.45 5.41 -4.91
C ALA A 63 3.77 4.96 -4.26
N MET A 64 3.79 4.64 -2.98
CA MET A 64 4.97 4.07 -2.32
C MET A 64 5.11 2.57 -2.60
N THR A 65 4.01 1.87 -2.90
CA THR A 65 4.06 0.44 -3.24
C THR A 65 4.83 0.19 -4.53
N CYS A 66 4.89 1.12 -5.48
CA CYS A 66 5.69 0.92 -6.70
C CYS A 66 7.18 0.64 -6.43
N VAL A 67 7.71 1.05 -5.27
CA VAL A 67 9.11 0.85 -4.88
C VAL A 67 9.30 0.00 -3.62
N CYS A 68 8.23 -0.37 -2.90
CA CYS A 68 8.29 -1.24 -1.72
C CYS A 68 8.19 -2.73 -2.08
N SER A 69 8.40 -3.64 -1.12
CA SER A 69 8.35 -5.09 -1.36
C SER A 69 7.00 -5.77 -1.10
N VAL A 70 6.08 -5.16 -0.33
CA VAL A 70 4.92 -5.88 0.23
C VAL A 70 3.57 -5.42 -0.34
N GLY A 71 3.38 -4.12 -0.58
CA GLY A 71 2.10 -3.57 -1.05
C GLY A 71 1.36 -2.78 0.02
N LEU A 72 0.03 -2.73 -0.08
CA LEU A 72 -0.86 -2.07 0.88
C LEU A 72 -1.11 -3.01 2.05
N ASP A 73 -0.60 -2.69 3.24
CA ASP A 73 -0.73 -3.57 4.40
C ASP A 73 -1.26 -2.87 5.65
N MET A 74 -2.12 -3.60 6.39
CA MET A 74 -2.73 -3.15 7.65
C MET A 74 -3.39 -1.77 7.55
N ILE A 75 -4.15 -1.53 6.48
CA ILE A 75 -4.85 -0.26 6.24
C ILE A 75 -6.32 -0.38 6.68
N ALA A 76 -6.70 0.42 7.68
CA ALA A 76 -8.10 0.53 8.10
C ALA A 76 -8.86 1.52 7.21
N ILE A 77 -9.99 1.08 6.66
CA ILE A 77 -10.88 1.89 5.81
C ILE A 77 -12.30 1.95 6.39
N PRO A 78 -13.15 2.91 5.97
CA PRO A 78 -14.50 3.05 6.47
C PRO A 78 -15.31 1.76 6.27
N GLY A 79 -16.11 1.39 7.27
CA GLY A 79 -16.87 0.14 7.25
C GLY A 79 -17.97 0.09 6.18
N ASP A 80 -18.36 1.24 5.64
CA ASP A 80 -19.34 1.42 4.57
C ASP A 80 -18.69 1.47 3.17
N THR A 81 -17.38 1.20 3.05
CA THR A 81 -16.71 1.12 1.75
C THR A 81 -17.30 -0.02 0.92
N SER A 82 -17.75 0.29 -0.30
CA SER A 82 -18.37 -0.70 -1.20
C SER A 82 -17.40 -1.80 -1.65
N GLU A 83 -17.96 -2.98 -1.96
CA GLU A 83 -17.19 -4.11 -2.49
C GLU A 83 -16.51 -3.77 -3.82
N GLU A 84 -17.16 -2.96 -4.66
CA GLU A 84 -16.59 -2.47 -5.91
C GLU A 84 -15.38 -1.57 -5.64
N THR A 85 -15.48 -0.64 -4.68
CA THR A 85 -14.35 0.22 -4.31
C THR A 85 -13.16 -0.60 -3.79
N ILE A 86 -13.40 -1.58 -2.93
CA ILE A 86 -12.36 -2.49 -2.42
C ILE A 86 -11.71 -3.26 -3.59
N SER A 87 -12.53 -3.76 -4.52
CA SER A 87 -12.07 -4.47 -5.71
C SER A 87 -11.23 -3.57 -6.62
N GLY A 88 -11.59 -2.29 -6.74
CA GLY A 88 -10.83 -1.27 -7.45
C GLY A 88 -9.44 -1.09 -6.86
N ILE A 89 -9.33 -0.89 -5.54
CA ILE A 89 -8.05 -0.73 -4.84
C ILE A 89 -7.16 -1.97 -5.05
N ILE A 90 -7.75 -3.17 -4.97
CA ILE A 90 -7.02 -4.42 -5.23
C ILE A 90 -6.53 -4.46 -6.68
N ALA A 91 -7.36 -4.07 -7.65
CA ALA A 91 -6.99 -4.05 -9.06
C ALA A 91 -5.83 -3.08 -9.35
N ASP A 92 -5.82 -1.91 -8.71
CA ASP A 92 -4.75 -0.93 -8.84
C ASP A 92 -3.42 -1.46 -8.30
N GLU A 93 -3.41 -2.03 -7.10
CA GLU A 93 -2.20 -2.62 -6.52
C GLU A 93 -1.73 -3.85 -7.31
N MET A 94 -2.65 -4.65 -7.85
CA MET A 94 -2.32 -5.73 -8.79
C MET A 94 -1.66 -5.20 -10.06
N ALA A 95 -2.14 -4.08 -10.61
CA ALA A 95 -1.56 -3.48 -11.80
C ALA A 95 -0.14 -2.97 -11.53
N ILE A 96 0.08 -2.31 -10.39
CA ILE A 96 1.42 -1.89 -9.94
C ILE A 96 2.36 -3.10 -9.82
N GLY A 97 1.87 -4.19 -9.23
CA GLY A 97 2.63 -5.43 -9.09
C GLY A 97 3.00 -6.06 -10.43
N MET A 98 1.99 -6.24 -11.28
CA MET A 98 2.09 -6.88 -12.59
C MET A 98 3.02 -6.11 -13.54
N VAL A 99 2.87 -4.78 -13.61
CA VAL A 99 3.67 -3.94 -14.52
C VAL A 99 5.14 -3.89 -14.07
N ASN A 100 5.38 -3.81 -12.76
CA ASN A 100 6.74 -3.69 -12.22
C ASN A 100 7.43 -5.03 -11.94
N GLN A 101 6.81 -6.16 -12.31
CA GLN A 101 7.31 -7.52 -12.03
C GLN A 101 7.69 -7.71 -10.55
N LYS A 102 6.87 -7.18 -9.65
CA LYS A 102 7.05 -7.34 -8.20
C LYS A 102 5.88 -8.11 -7.61
N THR A 103 6.18 -8.86 -6.55
CA THR A 103 5.13 -9.38 -5.68
C THR A 103 4.47 -8.20 -4.97
N SER A 104 3.15 -8.21 -4.91
CA SER A 104 2.40 -7.29 -4.08
C SER A 104 1.25 -7.99 -3.38
N ALA A 105 0.78 -7.38 -2.29
CA ALA A 105 -0.31 -7.84 -1.47
C ALA A 105 -1.17 -6.64 -1.06
N VAL A 106 -2.43 -6.93 -0.77
CA VAL A 106 -3.39 -5.96 -0.25
C VAL A 106 -4.02 -6.53 1.00
N ARG A 107 -3.91 -5.80 2.10
CA ARG A 107 -4.61 -6.06 3.36
C ARG A 107 -5.35 -4.80 3.80
N LEU A 108 -6.58 -4.69 3.32
CA LEU A 108 -7.54 -3.67 3.73
C LEU A 108 -8.44 -4.21 4.85
N ILE A 109 -8.78 -3.36 5.80
CA ILE A 109 -9.63 -3.70 6.94
C ILE A 109 -10.81 -2.73 6.97
N PRO A 110 -11.95 -3.06 6.35
CA PRO A 110 -13.19 -2.31 6.51
C PRO A 110 -13.69 -2.43 7.95
N VAL A 111 -13.78 -1.31 8.66
CA VAL A 111 -14.13 -1.32 10.09
C VAL A 111 -15.60 -0.99 10.27
N ILE A 112 -16.44 -2.02 10.37
CA ILE A 112 -17.90 -1.90 10.43
C ILE A 112 -18.33 -0.96 11.57
N GLY A 113 -19.21 -0.01 11.25
CA GLY A 113 -19.74 0.97 12.20
C GLY A 113 -18.78 2.11 12.54
N LYS A 114 -17.62 2.21 11.88
CA LYS A 114 -16.66 3.31 12.05
C LYS A 114 -16.36 4.00 10.72
N GLY A 115 -16.08 5.30 10.80
CA GLY A 115 -15.79 6.17 9.65
C GLY A 115 -14.48 6.94 9.79
N VAL A 116 -14.22 7.83 8.83
CA VAL A 116 -13.01 8.68 8.83
C VAL A 116 -12.98 9.53 10.12
N GLY A 117 -11.84 9.53 10.80
CA GLY A 117 -11.65 10.20 12.10
C GLY A 117 -11.73 9.25 13.29
N ASP A 118 -12.35 8.07 13.13
CA ASP A 118 -12.28 7.01 14.13
C ASP A 118 -10.97 6.23 14.04
N ARG A 119 -10.77 5.31 15.00
CA ARG A 119 -9.63 4.39 15.05
C ARG A 119 -10.10 2.95 15.23
N ALA A 120 -9.45 2.02 14.55
CA ALA A 120 -9.55 0.59 14.81
C ALA A 120 -8.55 0.20 15.91
N GLU A 121 -9.01 -0.54 16.91
CA GLU A 121 -8.13 -1.16 17.91
C GLU A 121 -8.03 -2.64 17.61
N PHE A 122 -6.83 -3.10 17.25
CA PHE A 122 -6.56 -4.51 16.99
C PHE A 122 -6.03 -5.25 18.22
N GLY A 123 -5.51 -4.48 19.20
CA GLY A 123 -4.95 -5.02 20.44
C GLY A 123 -3.61 -5.73 20.23
N GLY A 124 -2.89 -5.98 21.34
CA GLY A 124 -1.61 -6.68 21.32
C GLY A 124 -0.56 -5.99 20.44
N LEU A 125 0.14 -6.78 19.61
CA LEU A 125 1.22 -6.31 18.73
C LEU A 125 0.73 -5.58 17.47
N LEU A 126 -0.54 -5.78 17.07
CA LEU A 126 -1.11 -5.17 15.85
C LEU A 126 -1.54 -3.71 16.05
N GLY A 127 -1.52 -3.24 17.30
CA GLY A 127 -1.69 -1.83 17.65
C GLY A 127 -3.08 -1.30 17.34
N TYR A 128 -3.11 -0.07 16.84
CA TYR A 128 -4.31 0.62 16.40
C TYR A 128 -4.06 1.30 15.06
N ALA A 129 -5.09 1.42 14.23
CA ALA A 129 -5.01 2.14 12.95
C ALA A 129 -6.03 3.28 12.89
N PRO A 130 -5.63 4.48 12.46
CA PRO A 130 -6.59 5.50 12.05
C PRO A 130 -7.36 5.03 10.81
N ILE A 131 -8.67 5.30 10.77
CA ILE A 131 -9.46 5.00 9.57
C ILE A 131 -9.13 6.04 8.50
N MET A 132 -8.56 5.55 7.41
CA MET A 132 -8.11 6.37 6.28
C MET A 132 -9.27 6.70 5.35
N PRO A 133 -9.35 7.92 4.80
CA PRO A 133 -10.33 8.24 3.78
C PRO A 133 -10.09 7.40 2.52
N VAL A 134 -11.18 7.01 1.86
CA VAL A 134 -11.18 6.36 0.55
C VAL A 134 -11.88 7.29 -0.44
N ASN A 135 -11.40 7.34 -1.67
CA ASN A 135 -12.00 8.15 -2.72
C ASN A 135 -13.46 7.73 -2.98
N SER A 136 -14.38 8.70 -3.00
CA SER A 136 -15.83 8.48 -3.14
C SER A 136 -16.31 8.33 -4.59
N PHE A 137 -15.45 8.59 -5.58
CA PHE A 137 -15.83 8.40 -6.99
C PHE A 137 -15.96 6.92 -7.34
N SER A 138 -17.00 6.58 -8.10
CA SER A 138 -17.36 5.18 -8.36
C SER A 138 -16.48 4.52 -9.43
N CYS A 139 -15.99 3.32 -9.14
CA CYS A 139 -15.35 2.40 -10.07
C CYS A 139 -16.25 1.21 -10.48
N ASN A 140 -17.53 1.25 -10.14
CA ASN A 140 -18.50 0.15 -10.30
C ASN A 140 -18.52 -0.40 -11.74
N ALA A 141 -18.62 0.48 -12.74
CA ALA A 141 -18.66 0.07 -14.15
C ALA A 141 -17.39 -0.65 -14.62
N PHE A 142 -16.23 -0.32 -14.05
CA PHE A 142 -14.96 -0.96 -14.38
C PHE A 142 -14.88 -2.38 -13.77
N VAL A 143 -15.17 -2.50 -12.47
CA VAL A 143 -15.13 -3.78 -11.75
C VAL A 143 -16.12 -4.79 -12.33
N ASN A 144 -17.35 -4.34 -12.64
CA ASN A 144 -18.39 -5.21 -13.19
C ASN A 144 -18.20 -5.57 -14.67
N ARG A 145 -17.18 -5.02 -15.35
CA ARG A 145 -16.83 -5.45 -16.72
C ARG A 145 -16.37 -6.91 -16.77
N GLY A 146 -15.76 -7.39 -15.68
CA GLY A 146 -15.22 -8.76 -15.59
C GLY A 146 -14.20 -9.09 -16.68
N GLY A 147 -13.93 -10.38 -16.85
CA GLY A 147 -12.99 -10.88 -17.85
C GLY A 147 -11.55 -10.98 -17.34
N ARG A 148 -10.56 -10.79 -18.23
CA ARG A 148 -9.13 -10.97 -17.95
C ARG A 148 -8.35 -9.73 -18.39
N ILE A 149 -7.60 -9.15 -17.46
CA ILE A 149 -6.58 -8.13 -17.78
C ILE A 149 -5.40 -8.86 -18.46
N PRO A 150 -5.02 -8.47 -19.70
CA PRO A 150 -3.93 -9.12 -20.43
C PRO A 150 -2.58 -8.80 -19.79
N ALA A 151 -1.60 -9.67 -20.03
CA ALA A 151 -0.24 -9.45 -19.54
C ALA A 151 0.38 -8.18 -20.16
N PRO A 152 1.16 -7.41 -19.40
CA PRO A 152 1.82 -6.22 -19.89
C PRO A 152 2.93 -6.57 -20.89
N VAL A 153 3.15 -5.68 -21.86
CA VAL A 153 4.27 -5.81 -22.81
C VAL A 153 5.55 -5.32 -22.13
N HIS A 154 6.48 -6.23 -21.85
CA HIS A 154 7.72 -5.89 -21.15
C HIS A 154 8.88 -5.51 -22.07
N SER A 155 8.78 -5.79 -23.38
CA SER A 155 9.85 -5.57 -24.36
C SER A 155 9.96 -4.12 -24.84
N PHE A 156 8.86 -3.35 -24.79
CA PHE A 156 8.84 -1.93 -25.13
C PHE A 156 8.77 -1.10 -23.84
N LYS A 157 9.93 -0.87 -23.23
CA LYS A 157 10.07 0.12 -22.14
C LYS A 157 10.57 1.43 -22.75
N ASN A 158 9.93 2.54 -22.40
CA ASN A 158 10.45 3.89 -22.70
C ASN A 158 11.73 4.18 -21.92
#